data_AF-A0A345YHP9-F1
#
_entry.id   AF-A0A345YHP9-F1
#
_cell.length_a   1.000
_cell.length_b   1.000
_cell.length_c   1.000
_cell.angle_alpha   90.00
_cell.angle_beta   90.00
_cell.angle_gamma   90.00
#
_symmetry.space_group_name_H-M   'P 1'
#
loop_
_entity.id
_entity.type
_entity.pdbx_description
1 polymer ?
#
loop_
_entity_poly.entity_id
_entity_poly.type
_entity_poly.pdbx_seq_one_letter_code
_entity_poly.pdbx_strand_id
1 'polypeptide(L)'
;MAIGLQHVAEQLTVEIVVLDNEDSLCHLAAPSRVSKGPYGKAGALTIIREPSGQETRTAEVLALEALGWALADEKRAERLLSLTGLTPDRLRNGLSDRGVQAAVLEFLANHEPDLVLAADALNTTPEALAAAARELAA
;
A
#
# COMPACT_ATOMS: atom_id res chain seq x y z
N MET A 1 20.69 6.47 35.34
CA MET A 1 20.57 7.53 34.32
C MET A 1 21.36 7.10 33.11
N ALA A 2 20.94 7.17 31.86
CA ALA A 2 19.64 7.14 31.20
C ALA A 2 20.00 6.82 29.72
N ILE A 3 19.35 5.80 29.17
CA ILE A 3 19.06 5.57 27.74
C ILE A 3 20.26 5.44 26.78
N GLY A 4 20.64 4.19 26.51
CA GLY A 4 21.38 3.78 25.33
C GLY A 4 20.41 3.20 24.28
N LEU A 5 20.47 3.73 23.06
CA LEU A 5 19.63 3.38 21.91
C LEU A 5 19.89 1.96 21.42
N GLN A 6 18.84 1.14 21.30
CA GLN A 6 18.83 -0.16 20.59
C GLN A 6 17.44 -0.27 19.94
N HIS A 7 17.27 0.09 18.66
CA HIS A 7 17.39 -0.80 17.50
C HIS A 7 16.68 -2.14 17.69
N VAL A 8 15.38 -2.19 17.41
CA VAL A 8 14.70 -3.38 16.86
C VAL A 8 13.57 -2.88 15.96
N ALA A 9 13.85 -2.83 14.66
CA ALA A 9 12.84 -2.89 13.63
C ALA A 9 12.48 -4.38 13.47
N GLU A 10 11.37 -4.80 14.04
CA GLU A 10 10.65 -6.02 13.63
C GLU A 10 9.28 -5.99 14.29
N GLN A 11 8.30 -6.64 13.67
CA GLN A 11 6.93 -6.84 14.14
C GLN A 11 5.93 -5.74 13.75
N LEU A 12 5.31 -5.90 12.57
CA LEU A 12 3.86 -6.14 12.53
C LEU A 12 3.45 -6.66 11.13
N THR A 13 3.52 -7.98 10.93
CA THR A 13 2.73 -8.65 9.88
C THR A 13 1.29 -8.72 10.39
N VAL A 14 0.43 -7.82 9.94
CA VAL A 14 -1.01 -7.92 10.18
C VAL A 14 -1.62 -8.64 8.98
N GLU A 15 -1.91 -9.92 9.19
CA GLU A 15 -2.74 -10.76 8.33
C GLU A 15 -4.21 -10.49 8.67
N ILE A 16 -5.02 -9.94 7.74
CA ILE A 16 -6.48 -10.05 7.82
C ILE A 16 -7.06 -10.43 6.44
N VAL A 17 -7.61 -11.64 6.46
CA VAL A 17 -8.35 -12.46 5.50
C VAL A 17 -9.46 -11.73 4.72
N VAL A 18 -9.50 -11.92 3.39
CA VAL A 18 -10.69 -11.70 2.56
C VAL A 18 -11.45 -13.04 2.42
N LEU A 19 -12.67 -13.10 2.93
CA LEU A 19 -13.60 -14.22 2.80
C LEU A 19 -14.32 -14.09 1.45
N ASP A 20 -13.98 -14.94 0.49
CA ASP A 20 -14.78 -15.15 -0.71
C ASP A 20 -15.93 -16.12 -0.38
N ASN A 21 -17.16 -15.61 -0.32
CA ASN A 21 -18.38 -16.39 -0.16
C ASN A 21 -19.26 -16.14 -1.39
N GLU A 22 -18.91 -16.76 -2.52
CA GLU A 22 -19.81 -16.87 -3.65
C GLU A 22 -20.54 -18.20 -3.69
N ASP A 23 -21.80 -18.08 -4.10
CA ASP A 23 -22.96 -18.84 -3.71
C ASP A 23 -23.35 -19.87 -4.78
N SER A 24 -23.79 -21.05 -4.30
CA SER A 24 -24.87 -21.88 -4.83
C SER A 24 -24.82 -22.64 -6.19
N LEU A 25 -24.79 -23.98 -6.01
CA LEU A 25 -25.81 -24.98 -6.44
C LEU A 25 -25.78 -25.63 -7.85
N CYS A 26 -25.43 -26.92 -7.80
CA CYS A 26 -26.26 -28.10 -8.14
C CYS A 26 -26.45 -28.65 -9.57
N HIS A 27 -26.27 -29.99 -9.60
CA HIS A 27 -26.88 -31.02 -10.48
C HIS A 27 -26.41 -31.03 -11.95
N LEU A 28 -26.02 -32.14 -12.59
CA LEU A 28 -26.55 -33.51 -12.59
C LEU A 28 -25.61 -34.39 -13.45
N ALA A 29 -25.42 -35.67 -13.09
CA ALA A 29 -25.07 -36.82 -13.95
C ALA A 29 -23.69 -36.81 -14.68
N ALA A 30 -22.91 -37.90 -14.83
CA ALA A 30 -22.90 -39.31 -14.45
C ALA A 30 -21.50 -39.85 -14.89
N PRO A 31 -21.11 -41.10 -14.57
CA PRO A 31 -19.72 -41.52 -14.46
C PRO A 31 -19.18 -42.15 -15.76
N SER A 32 -17.85 -42.24 -15.90
CA SER A 32 -17.14 -43.52 -16.03
C SER A 32 -15.81 -43.43 -16.78
N ARG A 33 -14.93 -44.33 -16.35
CA ARG A 33 -13.84 -44.98 -17.10
C ARG A 33 -12.54 -44.20 -17.27
N VAL A 34 -11.72 -44.39 -16.24
CA VAL A 34 -10.32 -44.86 -16.34
C VAL A 34 -9.90 -45.24 -17.77
N SER A 35 -8.89 -44.53 -18.27
CA SER A 35 -7.94 -45.08 -19.22
C SER A 35 -6.56 -44.60 -18.79
N LYS A 36 -5.66 -45.55 -18.57
CA LYS A 36 -4.33 -45.32 -17.99
C LYS A 36 -3.45 -44.51 -18.95
N GLY A 37 -2.91 -43.41 -18.44
CA GLY A 37 -1.78 -42.68 -19.04
C GLY A 37 -0.45 -43.08 -18.37
N PRO A 38 0.66 -43.23 -19.13
CA PRO A 38 1.92 -43.80 -18.64
C PRO A 38 2.93 -42.70 -18.26
N TYR A 39 2.71 -41.99 -17.16
CA TYR A 39 3.73 -41.09 -16.62
C TYR A 39 4.16 -41.59 -15.25
N GLY A 40 5.43 -42.00 -15.20
CA GLY A 40 6.07 -42.48 -14.01
C GLY A 40 6.51 -41.34 -13.09
N LYS A 41 6.69 -41.76 -11.84
CA LYS A 41 7.71 -41.31 -10.89
C LYS A 41 7.54 -39.89 -10.32
N ALA A 42 6.99 -39.87 -9.11
CA ALA A 42 7.56 -39.26 -7.91
C ALA A 42 8.36 -37.96 -8.06
N GLY A 43 7.92 -36.95 -7.30
CA GLY A 43 8.82 -35.97 -6.72
C GLY A 43 8.39 -34.54 -6.95
N ALA A 44 8.16 -33.84 -5.85
CA ALA A 44 8.14 -32.39 -5.72
C ALA A 44 6.97 -31.65 -6.38
N LEU A 45 6.05 -31.25 -5.50
CA LEU A 45 5.38 -29.96 -5.55
C LEU A 45 6.29 -28.88 -6.17
N THR A 46 6.09 -28.58 -7.44
CA THR A 46 6.47 -27.28 -7.98
C THR A 46 5.17 -26.63 -8.42
N ILE A 47 4.36 -26.25 -7.43
CA ILE A 47 3.57 -25.03 -7.61
C ILE A 47 4.62 -24.01 -8.06
N ILE A 48 4.53 -23.63 -9.32
CA ILE A 48 5.12 -22.41 -9.81
C ILE A 48 4.42 -21.36 -8.96
N ARG A 49 4.98 -21.05 -7.79
CA ARG A 49 4.54 -19.93 -7.00
C ARG A 49 5.07 -18.76 -7.78
N GLU A 50 4.31 -18.32 -8.78
CA GLU A 50 4.32 -16.92 -9.17
C GLU A 50 4.30 -16.16 -7.84
N PRO A 51 5.33 -15.38 -7.50
CA PRO A 51 5.36 -14.69 -6.23
C PRO A 51 4.20 -13.69 -6.27
N SER A 52 3.07 -14.14 -5.72
CA SER A 52 2.43 -13.55 -4.56
C SER A 52 2.38 -12.04 -4.68
N GLY A 53 1.19 -11.52 -4.98
CA GLY A 53 0.88 -10.10 -4.92
C GLY A 53 1.63 -9.44 -3.78
N GLN A 54 2.71 -8.73 -4.14
CA GLN A 54 3.06 -7.52 -3.42
C GLN A 54 1.79 -6.69 -3.55
N GLU A 55 1.02 -6.61 -2.46
CA GLU A 55 -0.11 -5.70 -2.36
C GLU A 55 0.46 -4.31 -2.59
N THR A 56 0.52 -3.94 -3.87
CA THR A 56 1.20 -2.75 -4.34
C THR A 56 0.26 -1.66 -3.91
N ARG A 57 0.55 -1.04 -2.75
CA ARG A 57 -0.25 0.08 -2.25
C ARG A 57 -0.43 1.04 -3.40
N THR A 58 -1.68 1.25 -3.81
CA THR A 58 -2.00 2.16 -4.90
C THR A 58 -1.47 3.54 -4.55
N ALA A 59 -1.05 4.31 -5.56
CA ALA A 59 -0.54 5.67 -5.34
C ALA A 59 -1.52 6.54 -4.52
N GLU A 60 -2.82 6.35 -4.73
CA GLU A 60 -3.89 7.00 -3.96
C GLU A 60 -3.84 6.63 -2.46
N VAL A 61 -3.62 5.35 -2.13
CA VAL A 61 -3.49 4.87 -0.74
C VAL A 61 -2.26 5.48 -0.09
N LEU A 62 -1.11 5.46 -0.77
CA LEU A 62 0.12 6.08 -0.27
C LEU A 62 -0.07 7.58 -0.01
N ALA A 63 -0.78 8.30 -0.90
CA ALA A 63 -1.09 9.71 -0.71
C ALA A 63 -1.95 9.95 0.54
N LEU A 64 -2.96 9.12 0.79
CA LEU A 64 -3.84 9.26 1.96
C LEU A 64 -3.11 8.91 3.26
N GLU A 65 -2.26 7.89 3.27
CA GLU A 65 -1.45 7.57 4.45
C GLU A 65 -0.42 8.66 4.75
N ALA A 66 0.24 9.18 3.71
CA ALA A 66 1.17 10.30 3.82
C ALA A 66 0.47 11.58 4.31
N LEU A 67 -0.76 11.83 3.84
CA LEU A 67 -1.60 12.90 4.36
C LEU A 67 -1.90 12.70 5.85
N GLY A 68 -2.27 11.49 6.27
CA GLY A 68 -2.49 11.15 7.67
C GLY A 68 -1.25 11.42 8.53
N TRP A 69 -0.06 11.08 8.03
CA TRP A 69 1.20 11.37 8.70
C TRP A 69 1.45 12.88 8.84
N ALA A 70 1.21 13.67 7.80
CA ALA A 70 1.39 15.12 7.83
C ALA A 70 0.38 15.80 8.78
N LEU A 71 -0.85 15.30 8.84
CA LEU A 71 -1.90 15.82 9.73
C LEU A 71 -1.73 15.39 11.19
N ALA A 72 -0.89 14.40 11.47
CA ALA A 72 -0.60 13.97 12.84
C ALA A 72 0.18 15.02 13.67
N ASP A 73 0.74 16.04 13.04
CA ASP A 73 1.40 17.17 13.72
C ASP A 73 0.88 18.51 13.17
N GLU A 74 0.49 19.39 14.07
CA GLU A 74 -0.14 20.67 13.72
C GLU A 74 0.79 21.57 12.90
N LYS A 75 2.11 21.54 13.14
CA LYS A 75 3.07 22.37 12.39
C LYS A 75 3.24 21.87 10.97
N ARG A 76 3.29 20.54 10.78
CA ARG A 76 3.32 19.91 9.45
C ARG A 76 2.03 20.18 8.67
N ALA A 77 0.88 20.07 9.32
CA ALA A 77 -0.41 20.38 8.73
C ALA A 77 -0.51 21.85 8.28
N GLU A 78 -0.13 22.80 9.13
CA GLU A 78 -0.16 24.23 8.80
C GLU A 78 0.78 24.56 7.62
N ARG A 79 1.97 23.97 7.59
CA ARG A 79 2.92 24.13 6.48
C ARG A 79 2.36 23.55 5.18
N LEU A 80 1.78 22.36 5.22
CA LEU A 80 1.17 21.72 4.05
C LEU A 80 0.08 22.63 3.45
N LEU A 81 -0.84 23.15 4.27
CA LEU A 81 -1.90 24.05 3.80
C LEU A 81 -1.33 25.38 3.26
N SER A 82 -0.30 25.91 3.91
CA SER A 82 0.34 27.16 3.50
C SER A 82 1.10 27.05 2.17
N LEU A 83 1.79 25.92 1.93
CA LEU A 83 2.59 25.71 0.72
C LEU A 83 1.77 25.20 -0.47
N THR A 84 0.79 24.33 -0.23
CA THR A 84 -0.09 23.82 -1.29
C THR A 84 -1.20 24.81 -1.65
N GLY A 85 -1.48 25.79 -0.78
CA GLY A 85 -2.61 26.71 -0.91
C GLY A 85 -3.98 26.04 -0.73
N LEU A 86 -4.01 24.79 -0.26
CA LEU A 86 -5.24 24.07 0.05
C LEU A 86 -5.87 24.61 1.33
N THR A 87 -7.20 24.73 1.34
CA THR A 87 -7.96 24.96 2.57
C THR A 87 -8.41 23.63 3.15
N PRO A 88 -8.63 23.52 4.48
CA PRO A 88 -9.08 22.27 5.10
C PRO A 88 -10.42 21.78 4.54
N ASP A 89 -11.29 22.70 4.08
CA ASP A 89 -12.55 22.34 3.42
C ASP A 89 -12.31 21.75 2.01
N ARG A 90 -11.47 22.40 1.19
CA ARG A 90 -11.10 21.90 -0.14
C ARG A 90 -10.37 20.56 -0.05
N LEU A 91 -9.52 20.39 0.95
CA LEU A 91 -8.81 19.14 1.21
C LEU A 91 -9.79 18.01 1.52
N ARG A 92 -10.77 18.22 2.43
CA ARG A 92 -11.78 17.21 2.78
C ARG A 92 -12.68 16.85 1.61
N ASN A 93 -13.12 17.83 0.83
CA ASN A 93 -13.95 17.61 -0.34
C ASN A 93 -13.16 17.00 -1.52
N GLY A 94 -11.84 17.12 -1.52
CA GLY A 94 -10.94 16.67 -2.58
C GLY A 94 -10.08 15.44 -2.24
N LEU A 95 -10.38 14.69 -1.18
CA LEU A 95 -9.56 13.53 -0.77
C LEU A 95 -9.49 12.43 -1.84
N SER A 96 -10.51 12.32 -2.70
CA SER A 96 -10.54 11.40 -3.84
C SER A 96 -10.04 12.03 -5.15
N ASP A 97 -9.64 13.30 -5.13
CA ASP A 97 -9.13 13.98 -6.31
C ASP A 97 -7.64 13.68 -6.49
N ARG A 98 -7.27 13.13 -7.65
CA ARG A 98 -5.88 12.79 -7.95
C ARG A 98 -4.95 14.00 -7.93
N GLY A 99 -5.43 15.18 -8.31
CA GLY A 99 -4.65 16.41 -8.24
C GLY A 99 -4.32 16.83 -6.81
N VAL A 100 -5.30 16.73 -5.90
CA VAL A 100 -5.08 16.97 -4.47
C VAL A 100 -4.11 15.94 -3.87
N GLN A 101 -4.29 14.66 -4.20
CA GLN A 101 -3.41 13.59 -3.72
C GLN A 101 -1.95 13.77 -4.24
N ALA A 102 -1.79 14.12 -5.51
CA ALA A 102 -0.48 14.43 -6.09
C ALA A 102 0.17 15.64 -5.40
N ALA A 103 -0.58 16.72 -5.13
CA ALA A 103 -0.06 17.90 -4.46
C ALA A 103 0.45 17.62 -3.03
N VAL A 104 -0.20 16.70 -2.30
CA VAL A 104 0.27 16.28 -0.96
C VAL A 104 1.60 15.53 -1.06
N LEU A 105 1.73 14.60 -1.99
CA LEU A 105 2.98 13.85 -2.19
C LEU A 105 4.09 14.75 -2.75
N GLU A 106 3.77 15.70 -3.62
CA GLU A 106 4.72 16.69 -4.14
C GLU A 106 5.24 17.60 -3.02
N PHE A 107 4.38 18.04 -2.10
CA PHE A 107 4.79 18.79 -0.91
C PHE A 107 5.85 18.05 -0.10
N LEU A 108 5.68 16.74 0.11
CA LEU A 108 6.67 15.90 0.79
C LEU A 108 7.94 15.75 -0.05
N ALA A 109 7.81 15.48 -1.35
CA ALA A 109 8.95 15.33 -2.26
C ALA A 109 9.80 16.61 -2.38
N ASN A 110 9.19 17.78 -2.22
CA ASN A 110 9.89 19.07 -2.23
C ASN A 110 10.60 19.39 -0.90
N HIS A 111 10.39 18.58 0.14
CA HIS A 111 11.04 18.70 1.45
C HIS A 111 11.68 17.36 1.86
N GLU A 112 12.93 17.17 1.46
CA GLU A 112 13.70 15.94 1.73
C GLU A 112 13.63 15.41 3.18
N PRO A 113 13.73 16.23 4.26
CA PRO A 113 13.59 15.71 5.63
C PRO A 113 12.19 15.17 5.93
N ASP A 114 11.13 15.81 5.43
CA ASP A 114 9.75 15.33 5.62
C ASP A 114 9.49 14.07 4.79
N LEU A 115 10.07 13.98 3.58
CA LEU A 115 9.99 12.79 2.73
C LEU A 115 10.57 11.55 3.41
N VAL A 116 11.77 11.67 3.99
CA VAL A 116 12.45 10.55 4.66
C VAL A 116 11.69 10.12 5.92
N LEU A 117 11.19 11.08 6.70
CA LEU A 117 10.41 10.77 7.91
C LEU A 117 9.05 10.17 7.60
N ALA A 118 8.39 10.63 6.53
CA ALA A 118 7.15 10.02 6.06
C ALA A 118 7.40 8.59 5.55
N ALA A 119 8.47 8.39 4.77
CA ALA A 119 8.86 7.07 4.27
C ALA A 119 9.13 6.08 5.41
N ASP A 120 9.88 6.51 6.42
CA ASP A 120 10.17 5.73 7.64
C ASP A 120 8.88 5.35 8.38
N ALA A 121 8.01 6.32 8.65
CA ALA A 121 6.75 6.08 9.36
C ALA A 121 5.79 5.15 8.58
N LEU A 122 5.77 5.26 7.26
CA LEU A 122 4.92 4.48 6.36
C LEU A 122 5.52 3.11 6.01
N ASN A 123 6.74 2.81 6.46
CA ASN A 123 7.52 1.63 6.10
C ASN A 123 7.66 1.47 4.57
N THR A 124 7.91 2.58 3.87
CA THR A 124 8.10 2.64 2.43
C THR A 124 9.42 3.34 2.08
N THR A 125 9.75 3.41 0.79
CA THR A 125 10.92 4.16 0.31
C THR A 125 10.53 5.57 -0.12
N PRO A 126 11.40 6.57 0.07
CA PRO A 126 11.16 7.93 -0.43
C PRO A 126 11.01 7.94 -1.96
N GLU A 127 11.70 7.05 -2.68
CA GLU A 127 11.53 6.88 -4.12
C GLU A 127 10.13 6.39 -4.50
N ALA A 128 9.52 5.51 -3.70
CA ALA A 128 8.16 5.03 -3.95
C ALA A 128 7.11 6.14 -3.78
N LEU A 129 7.27 7.01 -2.77
CA LEU A 129 6.41 8.18 -2.58
C LEU A 129 6.55 9.17 -3.75
N ALA A 130 7.78 9.42 -4.21
CA ALA A 130 8.03 10.28 -5.37
C ALA A 130 7.49 9.68 -6.68
N ALA A 131 7.58 8.36 -6.85
CA ALA A 131 6.98 7.67 -7.98
C ALA A 131 5.45 7.79 -7.96
N ALA A 132 4.82 7.54 -6.81
CA ALA A 132 3.37 7.69 -6.63
C ALA A 132 2.90 9.12 -6.94
N ALA A 133 3.67 10.14 -6.55
CA ALA A 133 3.35 11.54 -6.90
C ALA A 133 3.30 11.77 -8.42
N ARG A 134 4.28 11.22 -9.16
CA ARG A 134 4.32 11.33 -10.63
C ARG A 134 3.20 10.58 -11.31
N GLU A 135 2.87 9.38 -10.82
CA GLU A 135 1.77 8.56 -11.35
C GLU A 135 0.41 9.25 -11.18
N LEU A 136 0.20 9.98 -10.08
CA LEU A 136 -1.06 10.72 -9.84
C LEU A 136 -1.12 12.06 -10.57
N ALA A 137 0.03 12.64 -10.92
CA ALA A 137 0.13 13.88 -11.68
C ALA A 137 0.04 13.70 -13.20
N ALA A 138 0.14 12.46 -13.69
CA ALA A 138 0.05 12.08 -15.11
C ALA A 138 -1.39 11.98 -15.60
#